data_AF-A0A074WP72-F1
#
_entry.id   AF-A0A074WP72-F1
#
_cell.length_a   1.000
_cell.length_b   1.000
_cell.length_c   1.000
_cell.angle_alpha   90.00
_cell.angle_beta   90.00
_cell.angle_gamma   90.00
#
_symmetry.space_group_name_H-M   'P 1'
#
loop_
_entity.id
_entity.type
_entity.pdbx_description
1 polymer ?
#
loop_
_entity_poly.entity_id
_entity_poly.type
_entity_poly.pdbx_seq_one_letter_code
_entity_poly.pdbx_strand_id
1 'polypeptide(L)'
;YILLSCLALNVALLERHHPILTLLVADKLLLLLTLGEVAFMLSTIFLKISLMLFYRQFVWKQWQRRAIIVAGGCSIVLSLIALFLSLFQCGTLKHIAHRQINGHCVRRDRFVPLLYLHGATGALTDWAFALLPVTVLIKSSLKPHIKLSVCVLLILGVTGSVAACFRTAYVYGVWFDPAFLDPATPSTFYEHSAPEIVLALTELGFGISAASLACLQPLLR
;
A
#
# COMPACT_ATOMS: atom_id res chain seq x y z
N TYR A 1 3.83 7.64 -7.75
CA TYR A 1 3.88 8.54 -6.58
C TYR A 1 3.18 9.87 -6.84
N ILE A 2 3.61 10.70 -7.80
CA ILE A 2 2.98 12.01 -8.10
C ILE A 2 1.46 11.90 -8.30
N LEU A 3 1.01 10.95 -9.15
CA LEU A 3 -0.42 10.69 -9.36
C LEU A 3 -1.17 10.38 -8.05
N LEU A 4 -0.57 9.55 -7.19
CA LEU A 4 -1.16 9.16 -5.90
C LEU A 4 -1.29 10.36 -4.96
N SER A 5 -0.26 11.20 -4.89
CA SER A 5 -0.28 12.44 -4.10
C SER A 5 -1.32 13.44 -4.63
N CYS A 6 -1.45 13.57 -5.96
CA CYS A 6 -2.50 14.39 -6.56
C CYS A 6 -3.90 13.87 -6.22
N LEU A 7 -4.14 12.56 -6.32
CA LEU A 7 -5.42 11.96 -5.96
C LEU A 7 -5.75 12.17 -4.48
N ALA A 8 -4.79 11.92 -3.59
CA ALA A 8 -4.94 12.17 -2.15
C ALA A 8 -5.28 13.63 -1.84
N LEU A 9 -4.63 14.58 -2.51
CA LEU A 9 -4.92 16.01 -2.33
C LEU A 9 -6.35 16.36 -2.80
N ASN A 10 -6.79 15.80 -3.92
CA ASN A 10 -8.16 16.01 -4.41
C ASN A 10 -9.21 15.43 -3.44
N VAL A 11 -8.95 14.26 -2.87
CA VAL A 11 -9.82 13.66 -1.83
C VAL A 11 -9.89 14.56 -0.60
N ALA A 12 -8.74 14.98 -0.07
CA ALA A 12 -8.69 15.84 1.11
C ALA A 12 -9.37 17.21 0.88
N LEU A 13 -9.23 17.80 -0.31
CA LEU A 13 -9.92 19.04 -0.67
C LEU A 13 -11.44 18.83 -0.78
N LEU A 14 -11.88 17.71 -1.34
CA LEU A 14 -13.30 17.39 -1.49
C LEU A 14 -13.97 17.18 -0.13
N GLU A 15 -13.34 16.42 0.76
CA GLU A 15 -13.82 16.19 2.14
C GLU A 15 -13.85 17.49 2.95
N ARG A 16 -12.85 18.37 2.77
CA ARG A 16 -12.81 19.67 3.44
C ARG A 16 -13.92 20.62 3.00
N HIS A 17 -14.30 20.60 1.72
CA HIS A 17 -15.37 21.45 1.19
C HIS A 17 -16.78 20.92 1.50
N HIS A 18 -16.94 19.62 1.76
CA HIS A 18 -18.23 18.99 1.99
C HIS A 18 -18.21 18.12 3.26
N PRO A 19 -18.34 18.72 4.45
CA PRO A 19 -18.36 17.98 5.71
C PRO A 19 -19.59 17.09 5.86
N ILE A 20 -20.71 17.42 5.19
CA ILE A 20 -21.91 16.59 5.11
C ILE A 20 -21.94 15.90 3.74
N LEU A 21 -21.93 14.57 3.74
CA LEU A 21 -21.78 13.79 2.52
C LEU A 21 -23.13 13.58 1.82
N THR A 22 -23.41 14.40 0.79
CA THR A 22 -24.55 14.14 -0.11
C THR A 22 -24.24 12.96 -1.03
N LEU A 23 -25.28 12.24 -1.50
CA LEU A 23 -25.12 11.02 -2.32
C LEU A 23 -24.25 11.25 -3.58
N LEU A 24 -24.36 12.43 -4.20
CA LEU A 24 -23.56 12.81 -5.38
C LEU A 24 -22.08 13.05 -5.04
N VAL A 25 -21.80 13.66 -3.88
CA VAL A 25 -20.43 13.89 -3.41
C VAL A 25 -19.81 12.58 -2.95
N ALA A 26 -20.57 11.72 -2.29
CA ALA A 26 -20.16 10.37 -1.91
C ALA A 26 -19.73 9.56 -3.15
N ASP A 27 -20.54 9.54 -4.21
CA ASP A 27 -20.19 8.84 -5.45
C ASP A 27 -18.84 9.31 -6.04
N LYS A 28 -18.61 10.63 -6.07
CA LYS A 28 -17.33 11.18 -6.53
C LYS A 28 -16.18 10.80 -5.60
N LEU A 29 -16.39 10.89 -4.28
CA LEU A 29 -15.39 10.56 -3.27
C LEU A 29 -14.97 9.09 -3.37
N LEU A 30 -15.94 8.15 -3.41
CA LEU A 30 -15.67 6.73 -3.57
C LEU A 30 -14.96 6.42 -4.89
N LEU A 31 -15.28 7.13 -5.97
CA LEU A 31 -14.58 6.98 -7.25
C LEU A 31 -13.11 7.41 -7.14
N LEU A 32 -12.82 8.57 -6.52
CA LEU A 32 -11.45 9.03 -6.30
C LEU A 32 -10.66 8.09 -5.38
N LEU A 33 -11.28 7.58 -4.31
CA LEU A 33 -10.68 6.60 -3.40
C LEU A 33 -10.34 5.30 -4.15
N THR A 34 -11.29 4.77 -4.92
CA THR A 34 -11.07 3.56 -5.73
C THR A 34 -9.92 3.76 -6.73
N LEU A 35 -9.85 4.92 -7.41
CA LEU A 35 -8.73 5.24 -8.30
C LEU A 35 -7.39 5.34 -7.55
N GLY A 36 -7.41 5.91 -6.34
CA GLY A 36 -6.26 5.97 -5.45
C GLY A 36 -5.75 4.58 -5.04
N GLU A 37 -6.66 3.70 -4.62
CA GLU A 37 -6.34 2.30 -4.30
C GLU A 37 -5.73 1.56 -5.48
N VAL A 38 -6.33 1.70 -6.67
CA VAL A 38 -5.81 1.05 -7.89
C VAL A 38 -4.41 1.57 -8.22
N ALA A 39 -4.19 2.88 -8.15
CA ALA A 39 -2.86 3.47 -8.37
C ALA A 39 -1.84 3.03 -7.32
N PHE A 40 -2.27 2.86 -6.06
CA PHE A 40 -1.45 2.32 -4.97
C PHE A 40 -1.08 0.86 -5.25
N MET A 41 -2.04 -0.01 -5.56
CA MET A 41 -1.81 -1.43 -5.86
C MET A 41 -0.88 -1.62 -7.07
N LEU A 42 -1.07 -0.85 -8.13
CA LEU A 42 -0.15 -0.87 -9.27
C LEU A 42 1.27 -0.46 -8.85
N SER A 43 1.39 0.63 -8.09
CA SER A 43 2.70 1.12 -7.64
C SER A 43 3.42 0.11 -6.74
N THR A 44 2.70 -0.57 -5.84
CA THR A 44 3.30 -1.60 -4.98
C THR A 44 3.76 -2.82 -5.78
N ILE A 45 3.00 -3.23 -6.80
CA ILE A 45 3.40 -4.32 -7.72
C ILE A 45 4.69 -3.94 -8.45
N PHE A 46 4.75 -2.76 -9.08
CA PHE A 46 5.96 -2.31 -9.79
C PHE A 46 7.16 -2.19 -8.84
N LEU A 47 6.95 -1.70 -7.63
CA LEU A 47 7.99 -1.60 -6.61
C LEU A 47 8.52 -2.98 -6.21
N LYS A 48 7.65 -3.96 -5.93
CA LYS A 48 8.06 -5.32 -5.57
C LYS A 48 8.80 -6.02 -6.72
N ILE A 49 8.34 -5.84 -7.97
CA ILE A 49 9.05 -6.36 -9.15
C ILE A 49 10.45 -5.76 -9.24
N SER A 50 10.58 -4.43 -9.08
CA SER A 50 11.88 -3.73 -9.09
C SER A 50 12.83 -4.26 -8.01
N LEU A 51 12.35 -4.40 -6.78
CA LEU A 51 13.12 -4.96 -5.67
C LEU A 51 13.55 -6.40 -5.95
N MET A 52 12.65 -7.25 -6.45
CA MET A 52 12.97 -8.64 -6.79
C MET A 52 14.07 -8.75 -7.87
N LEU A 53 14.02 -7.88 -8.89
CA LEU A 53 15.05 -7.81 -9.92
C LEU A 53 16.40 -7.34 -9.35
N PHE A 54 16.38 -6.31 -8.49
CA PHE A 54 17.58 -5.82 -7.80
C PHE A 54 18.21 -6.90 -6.91
N TYR A 55 17.43 -7.56 -6.05
CA TYR A 55 17.92 -8.61 -5.16
C TYR A 55 18.51 -9.81 -5.91
N ARG A 56 18.01 -10.11 -7.10
CA ARG A 56 18.55 -11.19 -7.94
C ARG A 56 20.03 -10.99 -8.28
N GLN A 57 20.52 -9.74 -8.32
CA GLN A 57 21.93 -9.44 -8.57
C GLN A 57 22.82 -9.69 -7.34
N PHE A 58 22.29 -9.54 -6.13
CA PHE A 58 23.07 -9.61 -4.87
C PHE A 58 22.98 -10.96 -4.15
N VAL A 59 21.93 -11.75 -4.40
CA VAL A 59 21.69 -13.01 -3.67
C VAL A 59 22.22 -14.21 -4.45
N TRP A 60 23.34 -14.76 -3.97
CA TRP A 60 24.04 -15.87 -4.63
C TRP A 60 23.54 -17.23 -4.13
N LYS A 61 22.98 -17.28 -2.91
CA LYS A 61 22.45 -18.51 -2.32
C LYS A 61 21.09 -18.88 -2.90
N GLN A 62 20.98 -20.11 -3.40
CA GLN A 62 19.78 -20.62 -4.05
C GLN A 62 18.54 -20.59 -3.13
N TRP A 63 18.70 -20.90 -1.84
CA TRP A 63 17.59 -20.89 -0.88
C TRP A 63 17.01 -19.49 -0.65
N GLN A 64 17.88 -18.49 -0.46
CA GLN A 64 17.47 -17.09 -0.31
C GLN A 64 16.76 -16.58 -1.58
N ARG A 65 17.26 -16.93 -2.76
CA ARG A 65 16.64 -16.58 -4.05
C ARG A 65 15.25 -17.18 -4.20
N ARG A 66 15.07 -18.47 -3.85
CA ARG A 66 13.75 -19.12 -3.88
C ARG A 66 12.77 -18.46 -2.90
N ALA A 67 13.21 -18.17 -1.68
CA ALA A 67 12.38 -17.51 -0.67
C ALA A 67 11.86 -16.15 -1.16
N ILE A 68 12.72 -15.33 -1.76
CA ILE A 68 12.35 -14.03 -2.35
C ILE A 68 11.32 -14.17 -3.46
N ILE A 69 11.55 -15.11 -4.39
CA ILE A 69 10.68 -15.28 -5.55
C ILE A 69 9.29 -15.76 -5.11
N VAL A 70 9.24 -16.72 -4.18
CA VAL A 70 7.97 -17.24 -3.64
C VAL A 70 7.24 -16.16 -2.84
N ALA A 71 7.93 -15.49 -1.91
CA ALA A 71 7.33 -14.48 -1.06
C ALA A 71 6.85 -13.26 -1.88
N GLY A 72 7.73 -12.69 -2.70
CA GLY A 72 7.41 -11.56 -3.58
C GLY A 72 6.35 -11.91 -4.62
N GLY A 73 6.41 -13.10 -5.23
CA GLY A 73 5.39 -13.58 -6.16
C GLY A 73 4.01 -13.73 -5.51
N CYS A 74 3.95 -14.30 -4.30
CA CYS A 74 2.71 -14.42 -3.54
C CYS A 74 2.09 -13.03 -3.25
N SER A 75 2.92 -12.08 -2.81
CA SER A 75 2.46 -10.71 -2.56
C SER A 75 1.95 -10.02 -3.83
N ILE A 76 2.64 -10.16 -4.97
CA ILE A 76 2.18 -9.61 -6.26
C ILE A 76 0.84 -10.22 -6.67
N VAL A 77 0.66 -11.53 -6.53
CA VAL A 77 -0.61 -12.20 -6.86
C VAL A 77 -1.74 -11.68 -5.97
N LEU A 78 -1.51 -11.51 -4.67
CA LEU A 78 -2.51 -10.95 -3.76
C LEU A 78 -2.81 -9.48 -4.08
N SER A 79 -1.82 -8.67 -4.45
CA SER A 79 -2.03 -7.30 -4.94
C SER A 79 -2.87 -7.26 -6.21
N LEU A 80 -2.65 -8.19 -7.14
CA LEU A 80 -3.45 -8.30 -8.37
C LEU A 80 -4.89 -8.69 -8.06
N ILE A 81 -5.11 -9.67 -7.17
CA ILE A 81 -6.45 -10.06 -6.74
C ILE A 81 -7.17 -8.87 -6.09
N ALA A 82 -6.50 -8.15 -5.18
CA ALA A 82 -7.05 -6.96 -4.54
C ALA A 82 -7.36 -5.84 -5.55
N LEU A 83 -6.49 -5.63 -6.54
CA LEU A 83 -6.70 -4.67 -7.63
C LEU A 83 -7.94 -5.02 -8.47
N PHE A 84 -8.07 -6.28 -8.90
CA PHE A 84 -9.24 -6.72 -9.65
C PHE A 84 -10.51 -6.61 -8.81
N LEU A 85 -10.43 -6.97 -7.53
CA LEU A 85 -11.59 -6.88 -6.65
C LEU A 85 -12.01 -5.43 -6.42
N SER A 86 -11.07 -4.48 -6.24
CA SER A 86 -11.36 -3.04 -6.10
C SER A 86 -11.98 -2.45 -7.38
N LEU A 87 -11.52 -2.87 -8.57
CA LEU A 87 -12.12 -2.44 -9.85
C LEU A 87 -13.53 -3.00 -10.08
N PHE A 88 -13.76 -4.26 -9.71
CA PHE A 88 -15.01 -4.97 -10.00
C PHE A 88 -15.94 -5.11 -8.78
N GLN A 89 -15.65 -4.44 -7.66
CA GLN A 89 -16.38 -4.60 -6.40
C GLN A 89 -17.89 -4.38 -6.52
N CYS A 90 -18.32 -3.49 -7.43
CA CYS A 90 -19.73 -3.18 -7.69
C CYS A 90 -20.14 -3.40 -9.17
N GLY A 91 -19.29 -4.09 -9.94
CA GLY A 91 -19.44 -4.34 -11.39
C GLY A 91 -19.15 -3.14 -12.31
N THR A 92 -19.49 -1.92 -11.91
CA THR A 92 -19.12 -0.67 -12.62
C THR A 92 -18.65 0.40 -11.65
N LEU A 93 -17.72 1.25 -12.09
CA LEU A 93 -17.21 2.40 -11.34
C LEU A 93 -18.18 3.61 -11.33
N LYS A 94 -19.45 3.41 -11.68
CA LYS A 94 -20.47 4.47 -11.74
C LYS A 94 -21.51 4.23 -10.66
N HIS A 95 -21.86 5.28 -9.91
CA HIS A 95 -22.83 5.25 -8.82
C HIS A 95 -22.49 4.22 -7.73
N ILE A 96 -21.24 4.26 -7.25
CA ILE A 96 -20.70 3.29 -6.28
C ILE A 96 -21.48 3.38 -4.96
N ALA A 97 -21.77 4.58 -4.46
CA ALA A 97 -22.50 4.78 -3.21
C ALA A 97 -23.93 4.22 -3.32
N HIS A 98 -24.63 4.48 -4.42
CA HIS A 98 -25.98 3.95 -4.63
C HIS A 98 -26.00 2.41 -4.71
N ARG A 99 -25.03 1.80 -5.40
CA ARG A 99 -24.91 0.35 -5.50
C ARG A 99 -24.52 -0.31 -4.18
N GLN A 100 -23.71 0.37 -3.38
CA GLN A 100 -23.32 -0.08 -2.05
C GLN A 100 -24.52 -0.12 -1.11
N ILE A 101 -25.36 0.93 -1.13
CA ILE A 101 -26.61 0.99 -0.36
C ILE A 101 -27.59 -0.11 -0.79
N ASN A 102 -27.70 -0.36 -2.10
CA ASN A 102 -28.57 -1.42 -2.64
C ASN A 102 -28.01 -2.85 -2.48
N GLY A 103 -26.83 -3.01 -1.85
CA GLY A 103 -26.23 -4.33 -1.60
C GLY A 103 -25.70 -5.05 -2.86
N HIS A 104 -25.47 -4.33 -3.96
CA HIS A 104 -24.91 -4.90 -5.20
C HIS A 104 -23.38 -5.04 -5.17
N CYS A 105 -22.71 -4.45 -4.18
CA CYS A 105 -21.26 -4.54 -4.02
C CYS A 105 -20.85 -5.77 -3.19
N VAL A 106 -19.58 -6.18 -3.30
CA VAL A 106 -19.00 -7.25 -2.49
C VAL A 106 -19.20 -6.95 -1.00
N ARG A 107 -19.72 -7.93 -0.23
CA ARG A 107 -19.94 -7.76 1.21
C ARG A 107 -18.64 -7.52 1.97
N ARG A 108 -18.67 -6.59 2.93
CA ARG A 108 -17.59 -6.25 3.87
C ARG A 108 -16.91 -7.50 4.46
N ASP A 109 -17.70 -8.47 4.91
CA ASP A 109 -17.21 -9.71 5.56
C ASP A 109 -16.31 -10.58 4.69
N ARG A 110 -16.41 -10.46 3.35
CA ARG A 110 -15.55 -11.19 2.41
C ARG A 110 -14.36 -10.36 1.95
N PHE A 111 -14.55 -9.04 1.85
CA PHE A 111 -13.51 -8.14 1.36
C PHE A 111 -12.42 -7.88 2.40
N VAL A 112 -12.82 -7.61 3.65
CA VAL A 112 -11.87 -7.21 4.70
C VAL A 112 -10.85 -8.30 5.03
N PRO A 113 -11.22 -9.59 5.22
CA PRO A 113 -10.24 -10.65 5.49
C PRO A 113 -9.20 -10.79 4.37
N LEU A 114 -9.61 -10.59 3.11
CA LEU A 114 -8.70 -10.62 1.97
C LEU A 114 -7.68 -9.47 2.04
N LEU A 115 -8.13 -8.29 2.45
CA LEU A 115 -7.28 -7.12 2.62
C LEU A 115 -6.29 -7.30 3.78
N TYR A 116 -6.69 -7.98 4.86
CA TYR A 116 -5.79 -8.41 5.93
C TYR A 116 -4.74 -9.41 5.45
N LEU A 117 -5.14 -10.41 4.65
CA LEU A 117 -4.19 -11.37 4.05
C LEU A 117 -3.20 -10.66 3.13
N HIS A 118 -3.68 -9.70 2.33
CA HIS A 118 -2.83 -8.87 1.49
C HIS A 118 -1.84 -8.04 2.34
N GLY A 119 -2.31 -7.37 3.39
CA GLY A 119 -1.44 -6.58 4.28
C GLY A 119 -0.42 -7.43 5.04
N ALA A 120 -0.83 -8.57 5.58
CA ALA A 120 0.04 -9.49 6.31
C ALA A 120 1.13 -10.09 5.42
N THR A 121 0.78 -10.50 4.19
CA THR A 121 1.76 -11.00 3.22
C THR A 121 2.68 -9.88 2.74
N GLY A 122 2.15 -8.67 2.51
CA GLY A 122 2.95 -7.48 2.24
C GLY A 122 4.03 -7.26 3.30
N ALA A 123 3.63 -7.16 4.57
CA ALA A 123 4.55 -7.00 5.70
C ALA A 123 5.58 -8.14 5.77
N LEU A 124 5.14 -9.41 5.65
CA LEU A 124 6.05 -10.55 5.67
C LEU A 124 7.13 -10.46 4.58
N THR A 125 6.73 -10.06 3.35
CA THR A 125 7.69 -9.89 2.27
C THR A 125 8.68 -8.76 2.52
N ASP A 126 8.23 -7.64 3.08
CA ASP A 126 9.09 -6.47 3.33
C ASP A 126 10.14 -6.79 4.40
N TRP A 127 9.74 -7.51 5.45
CA TRP A 127 10.68 -8.01 6.47
C TRP A 127 11.65 -9.04 5.90
N ALA A 128 11.18 -9.95 5.03
CA ALA A 128 12.07 -10.88 4.35
C ALA A 128 13.11 -10.15 3.48
N PHE A 129 12.69 -9.10 2.76
CA PHE A 129 13.59 -8.26 1.97
C PHE A 129 14.56 -7.48 2.85
N ALA A 130 14.13 -6.94 3.98
CA ALA A 130 15.00 -6.20 4.91
C ALA A 130 16.05 -7.10 5.58
N LEU A 131 15.71 -8.33 5.95
CA LEU A 131 16.63 -9.24 6.65
C LEU A 131 17.76 -9.75 5.75
N LEU A 132 17.52 -9.90 4.45
CA LEU A 132 18.51 -10.41 3.51
C LEU A 132 19.84 -9.63 3.49
N PRO A 133 19.85 -8.32 3.22
CA PRO A 133 21.08 -7.53 3.21
C PRO A 133 21.73 -7.46 4.59
N VAL A 134 20.96 -7.51 5.69
CA VAL A 134 21.51 -7.58 7.06
C VAL A 134 22.39 -8.82 7.25
N THR A 135 21.90 -9.99 6.83
CA THR A 135 22.67 -11.24 6.97
C THR A 135 23.96 -11.25 6.17
N VAL A 136 23.97 -10.57 5.01
CA VAL A 136 25.16 -10.40 4.18
C VAL A 136 26.13 -9.40 4.84
N LEU A 137 25.60 -8.33 5.42
CA LEU A 137 26.40 -7.29 6.08
C LEU A 137 27.14 -7.79 7.31
N ILE A 138 26.47 -8.57 8.16
CA ILE A 138 27.08 -9.07 9.40
C ILE A 138 28.29 -9.98 9.10
N LYS A 139 28.25 -10.68 7.95
CA LYS A 139 29.30 -11.64 7.57
C LYS A 139 30.41 -11.04 6.69
N SER A 140 30.24 -9.81 6.19
CA SER A 140 31.14 -9.22 5.20
C SER A 140 31.97 -8.07 5.78
N SER A 141 33.27 -8.05 5.49
CA SER A 141 34.20 -6.97 5.84
C SER A 141 34.06 -5.75 4.90
N LEU A 142 32.89 -5.12 4.90
CA LEU A 142 32.64 -3.92 4.09
C LEU A 142 33.26 -2.66 4.71
N LYS A 143 33.67 -1.72 3.85
CA LYS A 143 34.12 -0.39 4.28
C LYS A 143 33.00 0.35 5.04
N PRO A 144 33.32 1.20 6.03
CA PRO A 144 32.32 1.84 6.90
C PRO A 144 31.30 2.72 6.16
N HIS A 145 31.69 3.38 5.07
CA HIS A 145 30.76 4.19 4.26
C HIS A 145 29.68 3.33 3.57
N ILE A 146 30.03 2.14 3.07
CA ILE A 146 29.06 1.21 2.46
C ILE A 146 28.11 0.67 3.54
N LYS A 147 28.65 0.39 4.73
CA LYS A 147 27.86 -0.07 5.87
C LYS A 147 26.82 0.98 6.29
N LEU A 148 27.18 2.26 6.29
CA LEU A 148 26.25 3.35 6.57
C LEU A 148 25.12 3.44 5.55
N SER A 149 25.43 3.38 4.24
CA SER A 149 24.42 3.44 3.18
C SER A 149 23.38 2.32 3.33
N VAL A 150 23.82 1.08 3.58
CA VAL A 150 22.88 -0.04 3.75
C VAL A 150 22.06 0.09 5.03
N CYS A 151 22.62 0.61 6.12
CA CYS A 151 21.83 0.91 7.32
C CYS A 151 20.70 1.91 7.02
N VAL A 152 20.96 2.96 6.24
CA VAL A 152 19.92 3.92 5.83
C VAL A 152 18.83 3.25 5.00
N LEU A 153 19.21 2.38 4.04
CA LEU A 153 18.25 1.61 3.25
C LEU A 153 17.33 0.73 4.10
N LEU A 154 17.91 0.08 5.11
CA LEU A 154 17.17 -0.78 6.03
C LEU A 154 16.18 0.02 6.87
N ILE A 155 16.60 1.17 7.40
CA ILE A 155 15.71 2.04 8.18
C ILE A 155 14.53 2.48 7.31
N LEU A 156 14.77 2.95 6.08
CA LEU A 156 13.71 3.38 5.17
C LEU A 156 12.75 2.23 4.81
N GLY A 157 13.27 1.02 4.59
CA GLY A 157 12.43 -0.15 4.32
C GLY A 157 11.57 -0.55 5.52
N VAL A 158 12.14 -0.54 6.72
CA VAL A 158 11.42 -0.86 7.96
C VAL A 158 10.37 0.19 8.28
N THR A 159 10.67 1.49 8.13
CA THR A 159 9.66 2.54 8.35
C THR A 159 8.49 2.44 7.38
N GLY A 160 8.76 2.11 6.11
CA GLY A 160 7.70 1.82 5.13
C GLY A 160 6.84 0.62 5.53
N SER A 161 7.46 -0.47 5.99
CA SER A 161 6.75 -1.67 6.44
C SER A 161 5.92 -1.43 7.70
N VAL A 162 6.41 -0.63 8.65
CA VAL A 162 5.65 -0.23 9.85
C VAL A 162 4.41 0.58 9.45
N ALA A 163 4.52 1.50 8.49
CA ALA A 163 3.36 2.22 7.95
C ALA A 163 2.32 1.27 7.33
N ALA A 164 2.78 0.25 6.59
CA ALA A 164 1.90 -0.78 6.02
C ALA A 164 1.14 -1.59 7.09
N CYS A 165 1.81 -1.93 8.20
CA CYS A 165 1.18 -2.62 9.34
C CYS A 165 0.07 -1.76 9.97
N PHE A 166 0.35 -0.49 10.22
CA PHE A 166 -0.67 0.44 10.74
C PHE A 166 -1.83 0.58 9.75
N ARG A 167 -1.56 0.73 8.44
CA ARG A 167 -2.61 0.82 7.42
C ARG A 167 -3.52 -0.40 7.44
N THR A 168 -2.93 -1.59 7.53
CA THR A 168 -3.68 -2.86 7.61
C THR A 168 -4.50 -2.94 8.89
N ALA A 169 -4.02 -2.38 10.02
CA ALA A 169 -4.79 -2.32 11.25
C ALA A 169 -6.01 -1.38 11.15
N TYR A 170 -5.87 -0.25 10.45
CA TYR A 170 -6.95 0.73 10.26
C TYR A 170 -7.95 0.38 9.14
N VAL A 171 -7.65 -0.64 8.32
CA VAL A 171 -8.45 -1.01 7.14
C VAL A 171 -9.91 -1.34 7.45
N TYR A 172 -10.23 -1.80 8.67
CA TYR A 172 -11.62 -2.04 9.09
C TYR A 172 -12.47 -0.75 9.09
N GLY A 173 -11.86 0.41 9.34
CA GLY A 173 -12.57 1.68 9.54
C GLY A 173 -12.99 2.39 8.25
N VAL A 174 -12.39 2.06 7.11
CA VAL A 174 -12.56 2.86 5.86
C VAL A 174 -13.69 2.33 4.97
N TRP A 175 -14.34 1.25 5.39
CA TRP A 175 -15.47 0.71 4.67
C TRP A 175 -16.67 1.65 4.75
N PHE A 176 -17.03 2.26 3.61
CA PHE A 176 -18.15 3.19 3.53
C PHE A 176 -19.47 2.56 4.04
N ASP A 177 -20.02 3.19 5.08
CA ASP A 177 -21.25 2.81 5.75
C ASP A 177 -22.34 3.86 5.44
N PRO A 178 -23.57 3.49 5.08
CA PRO A 178 -24.66 4.46 4.84
C PRO A 178 -24.92 5.38 6.03
N ALA A 179 -24.54 4.99 7.25
CA ALA A 179 -24.60 5.85 8.43
C ALA A 179 -23.82 7.18 8.27
N PHE A 180 -22.82 7.26 7.40
CA PHE A 180 -22.08 8.50 7.15
C PHE A 180 -22.83 9.51 6.27
N LEU A 181 -23.97 9.13 5.66
CA LEU A 181 -24.85 10.09 4.98
C LEU A 181 -25.80 10.80 5.97
N ASP A 182 -26.01 10.23 7.15
CA ASP A 182 -26.91 10.79 8.13
C ASP A 182 -26.24 11.98 8.85
N PRO A 183 -26.86 13.18 8.85
CA PRO A 183 -26.29 14.36 9.49
C PRO A 183 -26.28 14.28 11.03
N ALA A 184 -26.91 13.24 11.60
CA ALA A 184 -26.91 12.97 13.04
C ALA A 184 -25.68 12.16 13.50
N THR A 185 -24.85 11.67 12.58
CA THR A 185 -23.67 10.86 12.90
C THR A 185 -22.52 11.77 13.35
N PRO A 186 -21.97 11.58 14.56
CA PRO A 186 -20.99 12.50 15.13
C PRO A 186 -19.60 12.40 14.49
N SER A 187 -19.27 11.28 13.82
CA SER A 187 -17.97 11.07 13.18
C SER A 187 -18.04 11.36 11.68
N THR A 188 -17.05 12.12 11.19
CA THR A 188 -16.92 12.42 9.75
C THR A 188 -16.11 11.30 9.09
N PHE A 189 -16.49 10.89 7.87
CA PHE A 189 -15.75 9.88 7.10
C PHE A 189 -14.23 10.20 6.96
N TYR A 190 -13.89 11.50 6.96
CA TYR A 190 -12.53 12.03 6.96
C TYR A 190 -11.63 11.42 8.06
N GLU A 191 -12.15 11.18 9.27
CA GLU A 191 -11.36 10.67 10.38
C GLU A 191 -10.85 9.24 10.14
N HIS A 192 -11.55 8.49 9.30
CA HIS A 192 -11.19 7.13 8.91
C HIS A 192 -10.37 7.09 7.62
N SER A 193 -10.73 7.89 6.60
CA SER A 193 -10.06 7.91 5.31
C SER A 193 -8.66 8.57 5.38
N ALA A 194 -8.50 9.65 6.14
CA ALA A 194 -7.25 10.39 6.24
C ALA A 194 -6.05 9.55 6.73
N PRO A 195 -6.13 8.80 7.86
CA PRO A 195 -5.00 8.00 8.31
C PRO A 195 -4.63 6.91 7.29
N GLU A 196 -5.60 6.30 6.61
CA GLU A 196 -5.31 5.30 5.58
C GLU A 196 -4.53 5.89 4.41
N ILE A 197 -4.97 7.04 3.88
CA ILE A 197 -4.34 7.71 2.73
C ILE A 197 -2.90 8.14 3.07
N VAL A 198 -2.70 8.71 4.26
CA VAL A 198 -1.37 9.15 4.73
C VAL A 198 -0.44 7.95 4.94
N LEU A 199 -0.94 6.87 5.53
CA LEU A 199 -0.16 5.65 5.71
C LEU A 199 0.20 4.99 4.37
N ALA A 200 -0.71 5.01 3.38
CA ALA A 200 -0.44 4.52 2.03
C ALA A 200 0.64 5.36 1.30
N LEU A 201 0.57 6.69 1.41
CA LEU A 201 1.56 7.61 0.84
C LEU A 201 2.94 7.40 1.48
N THR A 202 2.99 7.27 2.81
CA THR A 202 4.26 7.08 3.53
C THR A 202 4.87 5.71 3.23
N GLU A 203 4.08 4.63 3.27
CA GLU A 203 4.51 3.28 2.89
C GLU A 203 5.18 3.28 1.51
N LEU A 204 4.48 3.82 0.50
CA LEU A 204 4.97 3.82 -0.86
C LEU A 204 6.15 4.79 -1.06
N GLY A 205 6.11 5.96 -0.42
CA GLY A 205 7.16 6.98 -0.49
C GLY A 205 8.49 6.47 0.07
N PHE A 206 8.47 5.83 1.24
CA PHE A 206 9.65 5.20 1.84
C PHE A 206 10.15 4.03 1.00
N GLY A 207 9.25 3.19 0.50
CA GLY A 207 9.62 2.05 -0.35
C GLY A 207 10.31 2.49 -1.65
N ILE A 208 9.77 3.49 -2.36
CA ILE A 208 10.37 4.02 -3.59
C ILE A 208 11.73 4.66 -3.30
N SER A 209 11.83 5.42 -2.22
CA SER A 209 13.09 6.06 -1.81
C SER A 209 14.17 5.04 -1.48
N ALA A 210 13.83 3.98 -0.72
CA ALA A 210 14.74 2.89 -0.42
C ALA A 210 15.17 2.14 -1.69
N ALA A 211 14.24 1.80 -2.58
CA ALA A 211 14.56 1.14 -3.84
C ALA A 211 15.47 1.99 -4.73
N SER A 212 15.21 3.30 -4.81
CA SER A 212 16.00 4.24 -5.61
C SER A 212 17.43 4.35 -5.08
N LEU A 213 17.59 4.56 -3.76
CA LEU A 213 18.91 4.60 -3.13
C LEU A 213 19.68 3.28 -3.26
N ALA A 214 18.99 2.14 -3.18
CA ALA A 214 19.59 0.82 -3.37
C ALA A 214 20.18 0.66 -4.79
N CYS A 215 19.46 1.13 -5.81
CA CYS A 215 19.93 1.15 -7.19
C CYS A 215 21.12 2.10 -7.44
N LEU A 216 21.26 3.18 -6.66
CA LEU A 216 22.42 4.09 -6.75
C LEU A 216 23.68 3.55 -6.06
N GLN A 217 23.54 2.69 -5.05
CA GLN A 217 24.66 2.14 -4.29
C GLN A 217 25.80 1.50 -5.12
N PRO A 218 25.57 0.75 -6.22
CA PRO A 218 26.66 0.24 -7.06
C PRO A 218 27.48 1.33 -7.76
N LEU A 219 26.90 2.52 -7.98
CA LEU A 219 27.55 3.64 -8.66
C LEU A 219 28.41 4.49 -7.69
N LEU A 220 28.13 4.40 -6.39
CA LEU A 220 28.82 5.11 -5.31
C LEU A 220 30.02 4.33 -4.73
N ARG A 221 30.41 3.22 -5.38
CA ARG A 221 31.40 2.25 -4.90
C ARG A 221 32.77 2.46 -5.54
#